data_AF-A0A2H3D5L1-F1
#
_entry.id   AF-A0A2H3D5L1-F1
#
_cell.length_a   1.000
_cell.length_b   1.000
_cell.length_c   1.000
_cell.angle_alpha   90.00
_cell.angle_beta   90.00
_cell.angle_gamma   90.00
#
_symmetry.space_group_name_H-M   'P 1'
#
loop_
_entity.id
_entity.type
_entity.pdbx_description
1 polymer ?
#
loop_
_entity_poly.entity_id
_entity_poly.type
_entity_poly.pdbx_seq_one_letter_code
_entity_poly.pdbx_strand_id
1 'polypeptide(L)'
;IIISYNIGCQWGKNLWKRIGIYRLDLTPPQRPESVIILVPKFHLLAHIVACQEEFSFAFEVEVGETDGEAPEHTWAISNHVAASMKEMGPGSRQDTLDDHWSDHNWHKNMNLRQSVSSLD
;
A
#
# COMPACT_ATOMS: atom_id res chain seq x y z
N ILE A 1 4.59 -0.57 13.91
CA ILE A 1 3.66 -0.66 12.76
C ILE A 1 4.14 0.32 11.71
N ILE A 2 4.22 -0.09 10.46
CA ILE A 2 4.55 0.79 9.34
C ILE A 2 3.28 1.04 8.54
N ILE A 3 3.02 2.30 8.21
CA ILE A 3 1.92 2.72 7.35
C ILE A 3 2.52 3.39 6.13
N SER A 4 2.25 2.83 4.95
CA SER A 4 2.61 3.45 3.67
C SER A 4 1.40 4.16 3.09
N TYR A 5 1.55 5.44 2.75
CA TYR A 5 0.49 6.18 2.06
C TYR A 5 1.07 7.36 1.27
N ASN A 6 0.54 7.61 0.07
CA ASN A 6 1.06 8.62 -0.85
C ASN A 6 1.17 10.00 -0.20
N ILE A 7 0.16 10.41 0.58
CA ILE A 7 0.18 11.67 1.33
C ILE A 7 0.44 11.46 2.83
N GLY A 8 1.13 10.37 3.19
CA GLY A 8 1.47 10.01 4.56
C GLY A 8 2.16 11.15 5.31
N CYS A 9 3.08 11.87 4.65
CA CYS A 9 3.76 13.02 5.26
C CYS A 9 2.85 14.22 5.60
N GLN A 10 1.68 14.33 4.97
CA GLN A 10 0.69 15.38 5.26
C GLN A 10 -0.34 14.88 6.26
N TRP A 11 -0.85 13.67 6.01
CA TRP A 11 -1.87 13.02 6.83
C TRP A 11 -1.36 12.71 8.24
N GLY A 12 -0.15 12.15 8.33
CA GLY A 12 0.47 11.67 9.56
C GLY A 12 0.64 12.75 10.63
N LYS A 13 0.90 14.00 10.21
CA LYS A 13 1.06 15.15 11.10
C LYS A 13 -0.11 15.36 12.06
N ASN A 14 -1.32 14.98 11.63
CA ASN A 14 -2.54 15.17 12.43
C ASN A 14 -3.15 13.86 12.92
N LEU A 15 -2.53 12.70 12.66
CA LEU A 15 -3.10 11.39 13.00
C LEU A 15 -3.49 11.30 14.47
N TRP A 16 -2.55 11.53 15.37
CA TRP A 16 -2.76 11.38 16.83
C TRP A 16 -3.69 12.45 17.40
N LYS A 17 -3.62 13.67 16.88
CA LYS A 17 -4.57 14.73 17.20
C LYS A 17 -6.00 14.33 16.84
N ARG A 18 -6.20 13.69 15.67
CA ARG A 18 -7.52 13.21 15.23
C ARG A 18 -7.99 12.03 16.06
N ILE A 19 -7.11 11.08 16.37
CA ILE A 19 -7.41 9.95 17.27
C ILE A 19 -7.92 10.46 18.62
N GLY A 20 -7.28 11.49 19.19
CA GLY A 20 -7.67 12.06 20.48
C GLY A 20 -9.05 12.73 20.53
N ILE A 21 -9.73 12.93 19.39
CA ILE A 21 -11.12 13.43 19.33
C ILE A 21 -12.12 12.30 19.58
N TYR A 22 -11.73 11.05 19.30
CA TYR A 22 -12.59 9.89 19.48
C TYR A 22 -12.59 9.41 20.93
N ARG A 23 -13.61 8.62 21.27
CA ARG A 23 -13.73 7.99 22.58
C ARG A 23 -12.60 6.97 22.79
N LEU A 24 -12.25 6.73 24.05
CA LEU A 24 -11.15 5.84 24.42
C LEU A 24 -11.31 4.40 23.89
N ASP A 25 -12.54 3.92 23.72
CA ASP A 25 -12.86 2.61 23.14
C ASP A 25 -12.60 2.52 21.62
N LEU A 26 -12.36 3.66 20.96
CA LEU A 26 -11.98 3.76 19.55
C LEU A 26 -10.49 4.13 19.38
N THR A 27 -9.77 4.36 20.47
CA THR A 27 -8.35 4.71 20.44
C THR A 27 -7.52 3.45 20.19
N PRO A 28 -6.64 3.43 19.17
CA PRO A 28 -5.75 2.30 18.95
C PRO A 28 -4.81 2.10 20.14
N PRO A 29 -4.44 0.85 20.47
CA PRO A 29 -3.50 0.57 21.58
C PRO A 29 -2.07 1.04 21.29
N GLN A 30 -1.76 1.35 20.03
CA GLN A 30 -0.46 1.84 19.61
C GLN A 30 -0.21 3.26 20.13
N ARG A 31 1.06 3.54 20.41
CA ARG A 31 1.55 4.88 20.74
C ARG A 31 2.15 5.55 19.51
N PRO A 32 2.25 6.90 19.49
CA PRO A 32 2.87 7.63 18.39
C PRO A 32 4.22 7.09 17.95
N GLU A 33 5.06 6.71 18.90
CA GLU A 33 6.42 6.26 18.66
C GLU A 33 6.48 4.84 18.07
N SER A 34 5.37 4.10 18.14
CA SER A 34 5.25 2.74 17.61
C SER A 34 4.67 2.68 16.18
N VAL A 35 4.36 3.84 15.60
CA VAL A 35 3.80 3.98 14.25
C VAL A 35 4.76 4.80 13.40
N ILE A 36 5.31 4.14 12.39
CA ILE A 36 6.15 4.76 11.36
C ILE A 36 5.28 5.02 10.14
N ILE A 37 5.41 6.21 9.56
CA ILE A 37 4.70 6.59 8.34
C ILE A 37 5.74 6.76 7.25
N LEU A 38 5.53 6.09 6.12
CA LEU A 38 6.38 6.19 4.95
C LEU A 38 5.54 6.58 3.73
N VAL A 39 6.22 7.05 2.70
CA VAL A 39 5.60 7.39 1.41
C VAL A 39 6.19 6.43 0.34
N PRO A 40 5.34 5.81 -0.50
CA PRO A 40 5.80 4.94 -1.58
C PRO A 40 6.86 5.62 -2.47
N LYS A 41 7.87 4.85 -2.91
CA LYS A 41 9.09 5.37 -3.56
C LYS A 41 8.82 6.20 -4.82
N PHE A 42 7.84 5.82 -5.65
CA PHE A 42 7.46 6.54 -6.86
C PHE A 42 6.86 7.91 -6.52
N HIS A 43 6.00 7.96 -5.51
CA HIS A 43 5.35 9.21 -5.07
C HIS A 43 6.28 10.11 -4.29
N LEU A 44 7.25 9.56 -3.56
CA LEU A 44 8.14 10.30 -2.67
C LEU A 44 8.86 11.45 -3.37
N LEU A 45 9.30 11.26 -4.61
CA LEU A 45 10.01 12.29 -5.38
C LEU A 45 9.13 13.49 -5.75
N ALA A 46 7.80 13.35 -5.74
CA ALA A 46 6.86 14.46 -5.97
C ALA A 46 6.67 15.34 -4.72
N HIS A 47 7.23 14.94 -3.57
CA HIS A 47 7.14 15.69 -2.32
C HIS A 47 8.34 16.63 -2.16
N ILE A 48 8.21 17.61 -1.23
CA ILE A 48 9.31 18.51 -0.88
C ILE A 48 10.53 17.72 -0.37
N VAL A 49 11.73 18.27 -0.57
CA VAL A 49 13.01 17.62 -0.25
C VAL A 49 13.05 17.07 1.19
N ALA A 50 12.55 17.83 2.17
CA ALA A 50 12.50 17.37 3.56
C ALA A 50 11.73 16.05 3.75
N CYS A 51 10.67 15.83 2.95
CA CYS A 51 9.91 14.58 3.03
C CYS A 51 10.65 13.40 2.40
N GLN A 52 11.51 13.65 1.42
CA GLN A 52 12.23 12.60 0.68
C GLN A 52 13.22 11.84 1.56
N GLU A 53 13.71 12.47 2.62
CA GLU A 53 14.56 11.81 3.62
C GLU A 53 13.70 11.21 4.74
N GLU A 54 12.78 11.99 5.32
CA GLU A 54 12.01 11.61 6.51
C GLU A 54 11.04 10.45 6.29
N PHE A 55 10.47 10.31 5.09
CA PHE A 55 9.42 9.31 4.80
C PHE A 55 9.89 8.20 3.85
N SER A 56 11.21 8.03 3.70
CA SER A 56 11.80 7.08 2.76
C SER A 56 11.92 5.67 3.34
N PHE A 57 11.44 4.70 2.57
CA PHE A 57 11.73 3.28 2.82
C PHE A 57 13.23 2.97 2.84
N ALA A 58 14.04 3.71 2.07
CA ALA A 58 15.48 3.43 1.98
C ALA A 58 16.26 3.77 3.26
N PHE A 59 15.68 4.59 4.15
CA PHE A 59 16.30 5.01 5.41
C PHE A 59 15.63 4.40 6.64
N GLU A 60 14.57 3.60 6.45
CA GLU A 60 13.85 2.98 7.55
C GLU A 60 14.37 1.58 7.87
N VAL A 61 14.46 1.27 9.16
CA VAL A 61 14.94 -0.04 9.62
C VAL A 61 13.81 -1.07 9.56
N GLU A 62 14.18 -2.34 9.37
CA GLU A 62 13.25 -3.48 9.44
C GLU A 62 12.14 -3.51 8.37
N VAL A 63 12.24 -2.70 7.31
CA VAL A 63 11.25 -2.68 6.19
C VAL A 63 11.66 -3.51 4.97
N GLY A 64 12.91 -4.00 4.94
CA GLY A 64 13.49 -4.70 3.79
C GLY A 64 13.55 -3.83 2.53
N GLU A 65 13.85 -4.44 1.38
CA GLU A 65 13.79 -3.75 0.09
C GLU A 65 12.32 -3.68 -0.38
N THR A 66 11.59 -2.71 0.15
CA THR A 66 10.17 -2.47 -0.15
C THR A 66 9.99 -1.11 -0.82
N ASP A 67 9.17 -1.02 -1.87
CA ASP A 67 8.85 0.24 -2.55
C ASP A 67 7.53 0.88 -2.08
N GLY A 68 6.63 0.09 -1.50
CA GLY A 68 5.30 0.54 -1.09
C GLY A 68 4.30 0.71 -2.23
N GLU A 69 4.66 0.33 -3.47
CA GLU A 69 3.90 0.60 -4.71
C GLU A 69 3.03 -0.57 -5.16
N ALA A 70 3.16 -1.74 -4.52
CA ALA A 70 2.46 -2.95 -4.93
C ALA A 70 0.93 -2.77 -5.13
N PRO A 71 0.19 -2.02 -4.30
CA PRO A 71 -1.23 -1.75 -4.55
C PRO A 71 -1.48 -1.02 -5.89
N GLU A 72 -0.58 -0.14 -6.31
CA GLU A 72 -0.75 0.68 -7.52
C GLU A 72 -0.25 0.00 -8.79
N HIS A 73 0.79 -0.84 -8.70
CA HIS A 73 1.27 -1.62 -9.85
C HIS A 73 0.16 -2.48 -10.48
N THR A 74 -0.81 -2.93 -9.68
CA THR A 74 -1.93 -3.73 -10.17
C THR A 74 -2.98 -2.91 -10.94
N TRP A 75 -2.95 -1.58 -10.85
CA TRP A 75 -3.94 -0.71 -11.52
C TRP A 75 -3.94 -0.86 -13.03
N ALA A 76 -2.78 -1.09 -13.64
CA ALA A 76 -2.70 -1.35 -15.08
C ALA A 76 -3.61 -2.53 -15.51
N ILE A 77 -3.79 -3.51 -14.63
CA ILE A 77 -4.58 -4.71 -14.91
C ILE A 77 -6.01 -4.53 -14.40
N SER A 78 -6.19 -4.03 -13.17
CA SER A 78 -7.51 -3.87 -12.57
C SER A 78 -8.37 -2.79 -13.25
N ASN A 79 -7.76 -1.79 -13.89
CA ASN A 79 -8.51 -0.78 -14.61
C ASN A 79 -9.29 -1.36 -15.80
N HIS A 80 -8.80 -2.43 -16.43
CA HIS A 80 -9.50 -3.08 -17.54
C HIS A 80 -10.78 -3.78 -17.08
N VAL A 81 -10.80 -4.34 -15.87
CA VAL A 81 -11.99 -5.02 -15.33
C VAL A 81 -13.00 -4.03 -14.75
N ALA A 82 -12.58 -2.80 -14.41
CA ALA A 82 -13.49 -1.80 -13.85
C ALA A 82 -14.73 -1.52 -14.73
N ALA A 83 -14.59 -1.59 -16.06
CA ALA A 83 -15.70 -1.36 -16.98
C ALA A 83 -16.74 -2.50 -16.98
N SER A 84 -16.32 -3.76 -16.85
CA SER A 84 -17.23 -4.92 -16.86
C SER A 84 -18.03 -5.07 -15.56
N MET A 85 -17.59 -4.40 -14.49
CA MET A 85 -18.13 -4.57 -13.14
C MET A 85 -19.09 -3.46 -12.72
N LYS A 86 -19.37 -2.49 -13.60
CA LYS A 86 -20.20 -1.31 -13.28
C LYS A 86 -21.63 -1.66 -12.86
N GLU A 87 -22.22 -2.65 -13.54
CA GLU A 87 -23.61 -3.07 -13.32
C GLU A 87 -23.73 -4.24 -12.34
N MET A 88 -22.60 -4.73 -11.81
CA MET A 88 -22.59 -5.85 -10.88
C MET A 88 -23.10 -5.42 -9.51
N GLY A 89 -23.87 -6.29 -8.84
CA GLY A 89 -24.25 -6.09 -7.45
C GLY A 89 -23.01 -6.16 -6.52
N PRO A 90 -23.10 -5.63 -5.28
CA PRO A 90 -21.94 -5.52 -4.39
C PRO A 90 -21.20 -6.85 -4.14
N GLY A 91 -21.94 -7.95 -3.93
CA GLY A 91 -21.36 -9.27 -3.72
C GLY A 91 -20.67 -9.82 -4.97
N SER A 92 -21.38 -9.88 -6.10
CA SER A 92 -20.81 -10.38 -7.35
C SER A 92 -19.62 -9.52 -7.83
N ARG A 93 -19.65 -8.22 -7.55
CA ARG A 93 -18.54 -7.30 -7.82
C ARG A 93 -17.32 -7.66 -6.97
N GLN A 94 -17.51 -7.95 -5.68
CA GLN A 94 -16.41 -8.34 -4.81
C GLN A 94 -15.80 -9.67 -5.26
N ASP A 95 -16.63 -10.69 -5.47
CA ASP A 95 -16.18 -12.02 -5.90
C ASP A 95 -15.38 -11.94 -7.22
N THR A 96 -15.86 -11.14 -8.18
CA THR A 96 -15.17 -10.92 -9.45
C THR A 96 -13.80 -10.24 -9.26
N LEU A 97 -13.68 -9.26 -8.35
CA LEU A 97 -12.38 -8.63 -8.07
C LEU A 97 -11.41 -9.63 -7.45
N ASP A 98 -11.88 -10.42 -6.48
CA ASP A 98 -11.08 -11.42 -5.79
C ASP A 98 -10.59 -12.50 -6.76
N ASP A 99 -11.41 -12.93 -7.72
CA ASP A 99 -11.00 -13.85 -8.79
C ASP A 99 -9.89 -13.26 -9.66
N HIS A 100 -10.05 -12.01 -10.12
CA HIS A 100 -9.04 -11.33 -10.96
C HIS A 100 -7.72 -11.11 -10.22
N TRP A 101 -7.75 -10.71 -8.95
CA TRP A 101 -6.54 -10.54 -8.15
C TRP A 101 -5.88 -11.88 -7.80
N SER A 102 -6.68 -12.93 -7.58
CA SER A 102 -6.16 -14.29 -7.35
C SER A 102 -5.43 -14.82 -8.58
N ASP A 103 -6.00 -14.64 -9.78
CA ASP A 103 -5.34 -14.99 -11.04
C ASP A 103 -4.05 -14.19 -11.26
N HIS A 104 -4.08 -12.87 -10.99
CA HIS A 104 -2.88 -12.03 -11.09
C HIS A 104 -1.76 -12.52 -10.16
N ASN A 105 -2.10 -12.85 -8.91
CA ASN A 105 -1.15 -13.38 -7.93
C ASN A 105 -0.61 -14.75 -8.36
N TRP A 106 -1.45 -15.61 -8.92
CA TRP A 106 -1.03 -16.90 -9.48
C TRP A 106 -0.01 -16.73 -10.60
N HIS A 107 -0.30 -15.88 -11.59
CA HIS A 107 0.63 -15.57 -12.68
C HIS A 107 1.95 -14.99 -12.17
N LYS A 108 1.90 -14.09 -11.19
CA LYS A 108 3.11 -13.53 -10.56
C LYS A 108 3.97 -14.63 -9.94
N ASN A 109 3.38 -15.54 -9.16
CA ASN A 109 4.11 -16.63 -8.50
C ASN A 109 4.71 -17.62 -9.51
N MET A 110 3.97 -17.96 -10.57
CA MET A 110 4.46 -18.85 -11.62
C MET A 110 5.63 -18.25 -12.39
N ASN A 111 5.58 -16.95 -12.69
CA ASN A 111 6.65 -16.25 -13.39
C ASN A 111 7.89 -16.03 -12.51
N LEU A 112 7.70 -15.77 -11.21
CA LEU A 112 8.80 -15.71 -10.25
C LEU A 112 9.60 -17.02 -10.23
N ARG A 113 8.90 -18.17 -10.18
CA ARG A 113 9.56 -19.48 -10.22
C ARG A 113 10.43 -19.65 -11.47
N GLN A 114 9.93 -19.26 -12.64
CA GLN A 114 10.68 -19.37 -13.90
C GLN A 114 11.96 -18.53 -13.87
N SER A 115 11.86 -17.28 -13.40
CA SER A 115 13.00 -16.34 -13.34
C SER A 115 14.10 -16.79 -12.37
N VAL A 116 13.76 -17.53 -11.31
CA VAL A 116 14.74 -18.08 -10.37
C VAL A 116 15.40 -19.34 -10.95
N SER A 117 14.62 -20.22 -11.61
CA SER A 117 15.15 -21.45 -12.22
C SER A 117 16.02 -21.23 -13.46
N SER A 118 15.96 -20.04 -14.08
CA SER A 118 16.82 -19.68 -15.22
C SER A 118 18.17 -19.07 -14.81
N LEU A 119 18.44 -18.97 -13.51
CA LEU A 119 19.71 -18.48 -12.96
C LEU A 119 20.68 -19.61 -12.56
N ASP A 120 20.26 -20.87 -12.73
CA ASP A 120 21.06 -22.09 -12.62
C ASP A 120 21.38 -22.66 -14.02
#